data_AF-A0AAN5CIZ3-F1
#
_entry.id   AF-A0AAN5CIZ3-F1
#
_cell.length_a   1.000
_cell.length_b   1.000
_cell.length_c   1.000
_cell.angle_alpha   90.00
_cell.angle_beta   90.00
_cell.angle_gamma   90.00
#
_symmetry.space_group_name_H-M   'P 1'
#
loop_
_entity.id
_entity.type
_entity.pdbx_description
1 polymer ?
#
loop_
_entity_poly.entity_id
_entity_poly.type
_entity_poly.pdbx_seq_one_letter_code
_entity_poly.pdbx_strand_id
1 'polypeptide(L)'
;IDKKEYVLLKALVVCNPAIEGLSTSHKTELEKEQLKYSKSLLSYVIWRRGHQDGPLAYIEIMSLIDFLTHLMKNHKNFHILREAMNPKTGQPKTLLNDIYEY
;
A
#
# COMPACT_ATOMS: atom_id res chain seq x y z
N ILE A 1 15.17 -2.91 -6.42
CA ILE A 1 13.83 -3.25 -6.99
C ILE A 1 13.87 -3.04 -8.50
N ASP A 2 13.40 -4.01 -9.28
CA ASP A 2 13.15 -3.82 -10.71
C ASP A 2 11.68 -3.51 -11.05
N LYS A 3 11.37 -3.38 -12.34
CA LYS A 3 10.02 -3.04 -12.80
C LYS A 3 8.95 -4.06 -12.38
N LYS A 4 9.26 -5.37 -12.36
CA LYS A 4 8.28 -6.41 -12.01
C LYS A 4 8.04 -6.42 -10.51
N GLU A 5 9.11 -6.33 -9.71
CA GLU A 5 9.02 -6.15 -8.26
C GLU A 5 8.24 -4.89 -7.89
N TYR A 6 8.47 -3.78 -8.59
CA TYR A 6 7.77 -2.53 -8.34
C TYR A 6 6.26 -2.61 -8.64
N VAL A 7 5.87 -3.27 -9.73
CA VAL A 7 4.45 -3.45 -10.06
C VAL A 7 3.76 -4.35 -9.03
N LEU A 8 4.43 -5.43 -8.60
CA LEU A 8 3.91 -6.32 -7.56
C LEU A 8 3.82 -5.62 -6.20
N LEU A 9 4.81 -4.79 -5.86
CA LEU A 9 4.76 -3.94 -4.67
C LEU A 9 3.54 -3.02 -4.68
N LYS A 10 3.29 -2.32 -5.79
CA LYS A 10 2.09 -1.46 -5.91
C LYS A 10 0.80 -2.25 -5.78
N ALA A 11 0.72 -3.43 -6.39
CA ALA A 11 -0.45 -4.30 -6.27
C ALA A 11 -0.70 -4.70 -4.80
N LEU A 12 0.36 -5.05 -4.06
CA LEU A 12 0.27 -5.37 -2.63
C LEU A 12 -0.18 -4.19 -1.77
N VAL A 13 0.31 -2.98 -2.07
CA VAL A 13 -0.11 -1.74 -1.36
C VAL A 13 -1.58 -1.42 -1.62
N VAL A 14 -2.06 -1.60 -2.86
CA VAL A 14 -3.46 -1.35 -3.23
C VAL A 14 -4.39 -2.43 -2.66
N CYS A 15 -3.97 -3.69 -2.63
CA CYS A 15 -4.73 -4.80 -2.07
C CYS A 15 -4.58 -4.90 -0.55
N ASN A 16 -4.75 -3.79 0.16
CA ASN A 16 -4.68 -3.75 1.62
C ASN A 16 -6.08 -3.96 2.25
N PRO A 17 -6.35 -5.10 2.91
CA PRO A 17 -7.65 -5.34 3.55
C PRO A 17 -7.89 -4.49 4.81
N ALA A 18 -6.85 -3.82 5.32
CA ALA A 18 -6.94 -2.94 6.48
C ALA A 18 -7.48 -1.54 6.14
N ILE A 19 -7.85 -1.26 4.89
CA ILE A 19 -8.51 -0.01 4.49
C ILE A 19 -9.84 0.12 5.26
N GLU A 20 -10.04 1.31 5.84
CA GLU A 20 -11.24 1.65 6.60
C GLU A 20 -12.48 1.70 5.68
N GLY A 21 -13.67 1.36 6.21
CA GLY A 21 -14.92 1.41 5.45
C GLY A 21 -15.20 0.24 4.50
N LEU A 22 -14.29 -0.73 4.37
CA LEU A 22 -14.55 -1.94 3.58
C LEU A 22 -15.52 -2.91 4.29
N SER A 23 -16.45 -3.48 3.54
CA SER A 23 -17.28 -4.59 3.99
C SER A 23 -16.44 -5.86 4.19
N THR A 24 -16.95 -6.80 4.98
CA THR A 24 -16.27 -8.10 5.20
C THR A 24 -16.02 -8.85 3.90
N SER A 25 -16.98 -8.83 2.95
CA SER A 25 -16.83 -9.48 1.65
C SER A 25 -15.67 -8.90 0.84
N HIS A 26 -15.56 -7.57 0.77
CA HIS A 26 -14.49 -6.91 0.03
C HIS A 26 -13.12 -7.10 0.71
N LYS A 27 -13.06 -7.14 2.05
CA LYS A 27 -11.83 -7.48 2.77
C LYS A 27 -11.32 -8.87 2.38
N THR A 28 -12.22 -9.87 2.38
CA THR A 28 -11.89 -11.23 1.98
C THR A 28 -11.45 -11.33 0.51
N GLU A 29 -12.01 -10.53 -0.39
CA GLU A 29 -11.56 -10.46 -1.78
C GLU A 29 -10.15 -9.86 -1.89
N LEU A 30 -9.88 -8.77 -1.18
CA LEU A 30 -8.54 -8.16 -1.15
C LEU A 30 -7.49 -9.08 -0.54
N GLU A 31 -7.81 -9.83 0.52
CA GLU A 31 -6.91 -10.83 1.11
C GLU A 31 -6.49 -11.89 0.09
N LYS A 32 -7.42 -12.35 -0.76
CA LYS A 32 -7.12 -13.33 -1.83
C LYS A 32 -6.16 -12.75 -2.86
N GLU A 33 -6.42 -11.53 -3.31
CA GLU A 33 -5.54 -10.87 -4.29
C GLU A 33 -4.17 -10.53 -3.68
N GLN A 34 -4.12 -10.07 -2.43
CA GLN A 34 -2.88 -9.82 -1.71
C GLN A 34 -2.02 -11.11 -1.62
N LEU A 35 -2.64 -12.24 -1.26
CA LEU A 35 -1.96 -13.53 -1.21
C LEU A 35 -1.42 -13.96 -2.59
N LYS A 36 -2.19 -13.73 -3.65
CA LYS A 36 -1.79 -14.03 -5.03
C LYS A 36 -0.59 -13.20 -5.47
N TYR A 37 -0.58 -11.89 -5.19
CA TYR A 37 0.55 -11.02 -5.52
C TYR A 37 1.78 -11.33 -4.65
N SER A 38 1.59 -11.67 -3.38
CA SER A 38 2.68 -12.09 -2.48
C SER A 38 3.36 -13.37 -2.99
N LYS A 39 2.59 -14.40 -3.37
CA LYS A 39 3.12 -15.62 -3.98
C LYS A 39 3.84 -15.35 -5.30
N SER A 40 3.32 -14.45 -6.12
CA SER A 40 3.93 -14.05 -7.39
C SER A 40 5.26 -13.34 -7.16
N LEU A 41 5.34 -12.44 -6.16
CA LEU A 41 6.56 -11.78 -5.77
C LEU A 41 7.60 -12.77 -5.28
N LEU A 42 7.25 -13.66 -4.35
CA LEU A 42 8.15 -14.69 -3.84
C LEU A 42 8.71 -15.56 -4.96
N SER A 43 7.84 -16.05 -5.84
CA SER A 43 8.23 -16.88 -6.99
C SER A 43 9.17 -16.12 -7.92
N TYR A 44 8.87 -14.84 -8.18
CA TYR A 44 9.68 -14.01 -9.05
C TYR A 44 11.08 -13.75 -8.49
N VAL A 45 11.19 -13.39 -7.20
CA VAL A 45 12.48 -13.08 -6.60
C VAL A 45 13.35 -14.33 -6.42
N ILE A 46 12.74 -15.50 -6.14
CA ILE A 46 13.45 -16.79 -6.14
C ILE A 46 13.95 -17.13 -7.55
N TRP A 47 13.09 -17.02 -8.57
CA TRP A 47 13.50 -17.28 -9.95
C TRP A 47 14.64 -16.36 -10.41
N ARG A 48 14.59 -15.08 -10.03
CA ARG A 48 15.56 -14.06 -10.47
C ARG A 48 16.89 -14.11 -9.72
N ARG A 49 16.86 -14.31 -8.40
CA ARG A 49 18.04 -14.21 -7.53
C ARG A 49 18.52 -15.57 -7.00
N GLY A 50 17.80 -16.65 -7.26
CA GLY A 50 18.09 -17.98 -6.74
C GLY A 50 17.54 -18.22 -5.32
N HIS A 51 17.69 -19.45 -4.84
CA HIS A 51 17.13 -19.90 -3.56
C HIS A 51 17.81 -19.31 -2.32
N GLN A 52 19.03 -18.78 -2.45
CA GLN A 52 19.75 -18.16 -1.34
C GLN A 52 19.32 -16.70 -1.15
N ASP A 53 19.37 -15.89 -2.22
CA ASP A 53 19.13 -14.45 -2.13
C ASP A 53 17.67 -14.04 -2.40
N GLY A 54 16.88 -14.91 -3.07
CA GLY A 54 15.48 -14.65 -3.36
C GLY A 54 14.61 -14.43 -2.12
N PRO A 55 14.64 -15.33 -1.12
CA PRO A 55 13.88 -15.15 0.12
C PRO A 55 14.27 -13.90 0.90
N LEU A 56 15.56 -13.53 0.94
CA LEU A 56 16.01 -12.30 1.57
C LEU A 56 15.40 -11.07 0.88
N ALA A 57 15.46 -11.02 -0.45
CA ALA A 57 14.84 -9.94 -1.22
C ALA A 57 13.31 -9.89 -1.06
N TYR A 58 12.64 -11.02 -0.87
CA TYR A 58 11.21 -11.03 -0.54
C TYR A 58 10.94 -10.30 0.78
N ILE A 59 11.69 -10.64 1.83
CA ILE A 59 11.54 -10.02 3.16
C ILE A 59 11.81 -8.50 3.09
N GLU A 60 12.87 -8.09 2.39
CA GLU A 60 13.20 -6.69 2.18
C GLU A 60 12.08 -5.91 1.46
N ILE A 61 11.47 -6.50 0.43
CA ILE A 61 10.38 -5.83 -0.30
C ILE A 61 9.11 -5.79 0.57
N MET A 62 8.82 -6.84 1.34
CA MET A 62 7.67 -6.86 2.23
C MET A 62 7.79 -5.82 3.35
N SER A 63 8.98 -5.59 3.91
CA SER A 63 9.18 -4.56 4.94
C SER A 63 8.96 -3.14 4.42
N LEU A 64 9.18 -2.89 3.12
CA LEU A 64 8.82 -1.62 2.48
C LEU A 64 7.30 -1.39 2.48
N ILE A 65 6.47 -2.44 2.40
CA ILE A 65 5.01 -2.29 2.41
C ILE A 65 4.54 -1.79 3.77
N ASP A 66 5.07 -2.36 4.86
CA ASP A 66 4.73 -1.92 6.21
C ASP A 66 5.13 -0.46 6.42
N PHE A 67 6.37 -0.12 6.03
CA PHE A 67 6.86 1.25 6.09
C PHE A 67 5.99 2.24 5.28
N LEU A 68 5.65 1.89 4.04
CA LEU A 68 4.80 2.72 3.17
C LEU A 68 3.40 2.89 3.76
N THR A 69 2.82 1.84 4.32
CA THR A 69 1.49 1.88 4.95
C THR A 69 1.49 2.83 6.15
N HIS A 70 2.51 2.75 7.01
CA HIS A 70 2.69 3.69 8.12
C HIS A 70 2.89 5.13 7.64
N LEU A 71 3.72 5.33 6.62
CA LEU A 71 3.97 6.65 6.05
C LEU A 71 2.69 7.28 5.47
N MET A 72 1.90 6.50 4.73
CA MET A 72 0.62 6.94 4.16
C MET A 72 -0.38 7.35 5.26
N LYS A 73 -0.48 6.56 6.34
CA LYS A 73 -1.33 6.89 7.49
C LYS A 73 -0.90 8.19 8.16
N ASN A 74 0.41 8.36 8.39
CA ASN A 74 0.95 9.59 8.98
C ASN A 74 0.71 10.81 8.07
N HIS A 75 0.86 10.64 6.76
CA HIS A 75 0.62 11.71 5.80
C HIS A 75 -0.86 12.13 5.74
N LYS A 76 -1.79 11.16 5.79
CA LYS A 76 -3.24 11.43 5.93
C LYS A 76 -3.51 12.23 7.21
N ASN A 77 -2.99 11.79 8.35
CA ASN A 77 -3.17 12.47 9.63
C ASN A 77 -2.63 13.90 9.61
N PHE A 78 -1.44 14.11 9.05
CA PHE A 78 -0.84 15.43 8.90
C PHE A 78 -1.66 16.34 7.99
N HIS A 79 -2.17 15.82 6.88
CA HIS A 79 -3.06 16.56 5.99
C HIS A 79 -4.33 17.01 6.71
N ILE A 80 -5.01 16.10 7.42
CA ILE A 80 -6.22 16.42 8.20
C ILE A 80 -5.93 17.51 9.24
N LEU A 81 -4.82 17.40 9.99
CA LEU A 81 -4.41 18.42 10.97
C LEU A 81 -4.15 19.77 10.30
N ARG A 82 -3.49 19.79 9.15
CA ARG A 82 -3.21 21.02 8.40
C ARG A 82 -4.49 21.72 7.97
N GLU A 83 -5.47 20.97 7.45
CA GLU A 83 -6.77 21.53 7.05
C GLU A 83 -7.55 22.05 8.26
N ALA A 84 -7.50 21.34 9.40
CA ALA A 84 -8.13 21.80 10.64
C ALA A 84 -7.51 23.09 11.21
N MET A 85 -6.18 23.25 11.06
CA MET A 85 -5.47 24.45 11.53
C MET A 85 -5.60 25.64 10.58
N ASN A 86 -5.93 25.43 9.32
CA ASN A 86 -6.11 26.48 8.34
C ASN A 86 -7.42 26.28 7.58
N PRO A 87 -8.58 26.44 8.24
CA PRO A 87 -9.88 26.21 7.65
C PRO A 87 -10.07 27.22 6.52
N LYS A 88 -9.78 26.80 5.28
CA LYS A 88 -10.00 27.63 4.10
C LYS A 88 -11.50 27.68 3.82
N THR A 89 -12.18 28.61 4.48
CA THR A 89 -13.56 28.96 4.16
C THR A 89 -13.60 29.53 2.74
N GLY A 90 -13.95 28.69 1.75
CA GLY A 90 -14.26 29.11 0.38
C GLY A 90 -13.30 28.70 -0.74
N GLN A 91 -12.28 27.85 -0.50
CA GLN A 91 -11.52 27.25 -1.62
C GLN A 91 -12.18 25.96 -2.12
N PRO A 92 -12.19 25.69 -3.45
CA PRO A 92 -12.71 24.45 -3.99
C PRO A 92 -11.95 23.26 -3.41
N LYS A 93 -12.66 22.23 -2.94
CA LYS A 93 -12.04 20.96 -2.56
C LYS A 93 -11.29 20.39 -3.77
N THR A 94 -10.03 20.01 -3.55
CA THR A 94 -9.21 19.39 -4.60
C THR A 94 -9.37 17.86 -4.55
N LEU A 95 -9.10 17.16 -5.65
CA LEU A 95 -9.09 15.69 -5.69
C LEU A 95 -8.19 15.07 -4.61
N LEU A 96 -7.15 15.79 -4.19
CA LEU A 96 -6.26 15.35 -3.12
C LEU A 96 -6.98 15.34 -1.76
N ASN A 97 -7.86 16.31 -1.51
CA ASN A 97 -8.67 16.35 -0.30
C ASN A 97 -9.66 15.18 -0.28
N ASP A 98 -10.29 14.86 -1.42
CA ASP A 98 -11.20 13.73 -1.54
C ASP A 98 -10.50 12.39 -1.23
N ILE A 99 -9.23 12.24 -1.62
CA ILE A 99 -8.41 11.06 -1.33
C ILE A 99 -8.07 10.94 0.17
N TYR A 100 -7.94 12.06 0.90
CA TYR A 100 -7.58 12.05 2.32
C TYR A 100 -8.78 12.11 3.28
N GLU A 101 -9.99 12.43 2.81
CA GLU A 101 -11.23 12.45 3.61
C GLU A 101 -11.87 11.06 3.77
N TYR A 102 -11.48 10.07 2.95
CA TYR A 102 -11.84 8.64 3.09
C TYR A 102 -10.69 7.85 3.72
#